data_AF-A0A965RLN3-F1
#
_entry.id   AF-A0A965RLN3-F1
#
_cell.length_a   1.000
_cell.length_b   1.000
_cell.length_c   1.000
_cell.angle_alpha   90.00
_cell.angle_beta   90.00
_cell.angle_gamma   90.00
#
_symmetry.space_group_name_H-M   'P 1'
#
loop_
_entity.id
_entity.type
_entity.pdbx_description
1 polymer ?
#
loop_
_entity_poly.entity_id
_entity_poly.type
_entity_poly.pdbx_seq_one_letter_code
_entity_poly.pdbx_strand_id
1 'polypeptide(L)'
;MTKEMIAACLMAAANHYDVPPAVMVGIMHVEGGRVGQEVANKNGSYDLGPMQINTIWLPQLAGLWKKDVASARMAVRDNACVNVYVAAWILRQTYQRTGTLWGAIAHYHSATPWRGEAYAQKVVTAMHRYGLIKDDSALKPQKLAQR
;
A
#
# COMPACT_ATOMS: atom_id res chain seq x y z
N MET A 1 15.17 12.91 4.61
CA MET A 1 14.28 12.22 5.57
C MET A 1 14.93 10.90 5.93
N THR A 2 15.14 10.62 7.21
CA THR A 2 15.86 9.41 7.64
C THR A 2 14.88 8.22 7.73
N LYS A 3 15.39 6.99 7.76
CA LYS A 3 14.55 5.77 7.78
C LYS A 3 13.63 5.74 9.01
N GLU A 4 14.08 6.33 10.11
CA GLU A 4 13.38 6.40 11.39
C GLU A 4 12.11 7.25 11.30
N MET A 5 12.14 8.34 10.52
CA MET A 5 10.96 9.19 10.29
C MET A 5 9.88 8.47 9.49
N ILE A 6 10.28 7.66 8.50
CA ILE A 6 9.35 6.87 7.69
C ILE A 6 8.67 5.80 8.56
N ALA A 7 9.42 5.15 9.45
CA ALA A 7 8.87 4.17 10.38
C ALA A 7 7.82 4.78 11.33
N ALA A 8 8.09 5.97 11.88
CA ALA A 8 7.12 6.68 12.71
C ALA A 8 5.83 7.03 11.94
N CYS A 9 5.98 7.55 10.72
CA CYS A 9 4.83 7.84 9.86
C CYS A 9 4.05 6.58 9.47
N LEU A 10 4.73 5.46 9.26
CA LEU A 10 4.09 4.17 8.98
C LEU A 10 3.25 3.70 10.15
N MET A 11 3.78 3.73 11.37
CA MET A 11 3.02 3.34 12.57
C MET A 11 1.81 4.26 12.78
N ALA A 12 1.99 5.58 12.62
CA ALA A 12 0.92 6.55 12.76
C ALA A 12 -0.18 6.37 11.69
N ALA A 13 0.20 6.15 10.43
CA ALA A 13 -0.71 5.88 9.33
C ALA A 13 -1.49 4.58 9.52
N ALA A 14 -0.79 3.51 9.91
CA ALA A 14 -1.38 2.20 10.15
C ALA A 14 -2.43 2.27 11.27
N ASN A 15 -2.13 2.97 12.36
CA ASN A 15 -3.08 3.22 13.44
C ASN A 15 -4.26 4.09 12.99
N HIS A 16 -3.99 5.17 12.24
CA HIS A 16 -5.04 6.09 11.79
C HIS A 16 -6.08 5.43 10.88
N TYR A 17 -5.65 4.55 9.97
CA TYR A 17 -6.53 3.86 9.03
C TYR A 17 -6.96 2.46 9.47
N ASP A 18 -6.58 2.04 10.68
CA ASP A 18 -6.90 0.72 11.22
C ASP A 18 -6.49 -0.40 10.24
N VAL A 19 -5.20 -0.41 9.89
CA VAL A 19 -4.58 -1.45 9.05
C VAL A 19 -3.33 -2.03 9.73
N PRO A 20 -2.99 -3.32 9.54
CA PRO A 20 -1.86 -3.92 10.24
C PRO A 20 -0.51 -3.29 9.84
N PRO A 21 0.31 -2.81 10.79
CA PRO A 21 1.63 -2.25 10.49
C PRO A 21 2.55 -3.24 9.76
N ALA A 22 2.48 -4.53 10.11
CA ALA A 22 3.26 -5.58 9.46
C ALA A 22 2.97 -5.67 7.94
N VAL A 23 1.72 -5.50 7.53
CA VAL A 23 1.35 -5.49 6.10
C VAL A 23 1.91 -4.26 5.42
N MET A 24 1.81 -3.09 6.05
CA MET A 24 2.39 -1.84 5.53
C MET A 24 3.90 -1.94 5.33
N VAL A 25 4.63 -2.52 6.29
CA VAL A 25 6.08 -2.75 6.16
C VAL A 25 6.38 -3.78 5.07
N GLY A 26 5.58 -4.84 4.96
CA GLY A 26 5.68 -5.82 3.87
C GLY A 26 5.53 -5.20 2.48
N ILE A 27 4.51 -4.34 2.30
CA ILE A 27 4.29 -3.57 1.07
C ILE A 27 5.50 -2.67 0.79
N MET A 28 5.95 -1.90 1.79
CA MET A 28 7.10 -1.00 1.63
C MET A 28 8.36 -1.74 1.14
N HIS A 29 8.61 -2.95 1.65
CA HIS A 29 9.74 -3.76 1.20
C HIS A 29 9.60 -4.29 -0.23
N VAL A 30 8.38 -4.62 -0.67
CA VAL A 30 8.14 -5.10 -2.02
C VAL A 30 8.21 -3.95 -3.03
N GLU A 31 7.66 -2.78 -2.68
CA GLU A 31 7.67 -1.61 -3.56
C GLU A 31 9.08 -1.00 -3.67
N GLY A 32 9.82 -0.90 -2.56
CA GLY A 32 11.22 -0.47 -2.57
C GLY A 32 11.45 0.92 -3.17
N GLY A 33 10.42 1.77 -3.20
CA GLY A 33 10.47 3.09 -3.79
C GLY A 33 11.28 4.08 -2.97
N ARG A 34 11.53 5.27 -3.53
CA ARG A 34 12.25 6.37 -2.87
C ARG A 34 11.45 7.67 -2.94
N VAL A 35 11.70 8.57 -2.00
CA VAL A 35 11.13 9.93 -2.04
C VAL A 35 11.59 10.63 -3.31
N GLY A 36 10.67 11.29 -4.01
CA GLY A 36 10.92 11.91 -5.30
C GLY A 36 10.85 10.95 -6.50
N GLN A 37 10.73 9.64 -6.26
CA GLN A 37 10.68 8.65 -7.34
C GLN A 37 9.34 8.65 -8.06
N GLU A 38 9.42 8.45 -9.37
CA GLU A 38 8.29 8.37 -10.26
C GLU A 38 8.61 7.35 -11.36
N VAL A 39 7.89 6.24 -11.38
CA VAL A 39 8.13 5.13 -12.32
C VAL A 39 6.99 5.07 -13.33
N ALA A 40 7.31 5.18 -14.62
CA ALA A 40 6.31 5.14 -15.68
C ALA A 40 5.79 3.72 -15.94
N ASN A 41 4.46 3.60 -16.07
CA ASN A 41 3.78 2.37 -16.46
C ASN A 41 3.38 2.38 -17.94
N LYS A 42 3.24 1.20 -18.54
CA LYS A 42 2.87 1.04 -19.96
C LYS A 42 1.53 1.66 -20.34
N ASN A 43 0.64 1.87 -19.37
CA ASN A 43 -0.69 2.47 -19.58
C ASN A 43 -0.70 4.00 -19.39
N GLY A 44 0.46 4.64 -19.25
CA GLY A 44 0.58 6.09 -19.06
C GLY A 44 0.38 6.58 -17.61
N SER A 45 0.07 5.67 -16.68
CA SER A 45 0.11 5.98 -15.23
C SER A 45 1.55 5.98 -14.71
N TYR A 46 1.76 6.49 -13.50
CA TYR A 46 3.05 6.47 -12.82
C TYR A 46 2.89 5.98 -11.38
N ASP A 47 3.92 5.34 -10.84
CA ASP A 47 3.99 4.93 -9.44
C ASP A 47 4.91 5.88 -8.67
N LEU A 48 4.40 6.45 -7.59
CA LEU A 48 5.00 7.60 -6.91
C LEU A 48 5.55 7.24 -5.53
N GLY A 49 6.76 7.70 -5.24
CA GLY A 49 7.32 7.72 -3.90
C GLY A 49 7.61 6.33 -3.30
N PRO A 50 7.86 6.27 -1.98
CA PRO A 50 8.29 5.05 -1.28
C PRO A 50 7.35 3.85 -1.40
N MET A 51 6.03 4.09 -1.35
CA MET A 51 4.99 3.06 -1.42
C MET A 51 4.44 2.88 -2.83
N GLN A 52 5.10 3.48 -3.84
CA GLN A 52 4.77 3.34 -5.27
C GLN A 52 3.27 3.58 -5.55
N ILE A 53 2.75 4.69 -5.04
CA ILE A 53 1.33 5.05 -5.19
C ILE A 53 1.03 5.38 -6.64
N ASN A 54 0.14 4.61 -7.26
CA ASN A 54 -0.22 4.84 -8.65
C ASN A 54 -1.02 6.15 -8.85
N THR A 55 -0.74 6.87 -9.92
CA THR A 55 -1.39 8.16 -10.25
C THR A 55 -2.91 8.09 -10.44
N ILE A 56 -3.50 6.90 -10.62
CA ILE A 56 -4.96 6.72 -10.70
C ILE A 56 -5.70 7.25 -9.46
N TRP A 57 -5.03 7.31 -8.31
CA TRP A 57 -5.61 7.80 -7.06
C TRP A 57 -5.62 9.33 -6.96
N LEU A 58 -4.84 10.03 -7.78
CA LEU A 58 -4.65 11.48 -7.65
C LEU A 58 -5.93 12.31 -7.82
N PRO A 59 -6.86 12.02 -8.75
CA PRO A 59 -8.10 12.78 -8.85
C PRO A 59 -8.94 12.73 -7.57
N GLN A 60 -9.03 11.55 -6.94
CA GLN A 60 -9.75 11.39 -5.69
C GLN A 60 -9.04 12.11 -4.53
N LEU A 61 -7.72 11.97 -4.43
CA LEU A 61 -6.92 12.65 -3.41
C LEU A 61 -6.98 14.17 -3.54
N ALA A 62 -6.90 14.69 -4.77
CA ALA A 62 -7.02 16.11 -5.08
C ALA A 62 -8.38 16.66 -4.60
N GLY A 63 -9.47 15.95 -4.87
CA GLY A 63 -10.81 16.28 -4.37
C GLY A 63 -10.89 16.28 -2.84
N LEU A 64 -10.38 15.22 -2.18
CA LEU A 64 -10.36 15.10 -0.72
C LEU A 64 -9.54 16.21 -0.05
N TRP A 65 -8.41 16.58 -0.64
CA TRP A 65 -7.49 17.58 -0.09
C TRP A 65 -7.83 19.02 -0.51
N LYS A 66 -8.85 19.21 -1.37
CA LYS A 66 -9.22 20.50 -1.95
C LYS A 66 -8.01 21.18 -2.61
N LYS A 67 -7.27 20.42 -3.42
CA LYS A 67 -6.09 20.84 -4.17
C LYS A 67 -6.20 20.41 -5.63
N ASP A 68 -5.38 20.98 -6.49
CA ASP A 68 -5.23 20.48 -7.86
C ASP A 68 -4.42 19.15 -7.90
N VAL A 69 -4.52 18.44 -9.02
CA VAL A 69 -3.87 17.13 -9.22
C VAL A 69 -2.34 17.23 -9.20
N ALA A 70 -1.76 18.34 -9.67
CA ALA A 70 -0.31 18.51 -9.68
C ALA A 70 0.25 18.69 -8.26
N SER A 71 -0.42 19.50 -7.44
CA SER A 71 -0.13 19.65 -6.01
C SER A 71 -0.25 18.32 -5.26
N ALA A 72 -1.32 17.54 -5.53
CA ALA A 72 -1.48 16.21 -4.94
C ALA A 72 -0.36 15.24 -5.37
N ARG A 73 0.02 15.25 -6.66
CA ARG A 73 1.13 14.45 -7.21
C ARG A 73 2.44 14.76 -6.48
N MET A 74 2.79 16.04 -6.36
CA MET A 74 4.00 16.47 -5.66
C MET A 74 4.00 16.04 -4.19
N ALA A 75 2.87 16.23 -3.49
CA ALA A 75 2.75 15.81 -2.10
C ALA A 75 2.95 14.29 -1.94
N VAL A 76 2.33 13.48 -2.79
CA VAL A 76 2.47 12.02 -2.77
C VAL A 76 3.89 11.58 -3.14
N ARG A 77 4.53 12.23 -4.12
CA ARG A 77 5.87 11.86 -4.60
C ARG A 77 6.98 12.27 -3.62
N ASP A 78 6.91 13.50 -3.11
CA ASP A 78 8.03 14.18 -2.47
C ASP A 78 7.95 14.18 -0.93
N ASN A 79 6.79 13.85 -0.34
CA ASN A 79 6.63 13.72 1.11
C ASN A 79 6.35 12.25 1.49
N ALA A 80 7.36 11.59 2.09
CA ALA A 80 7.25 10.18 2.47
C ALA A 80 6.10 9.89 3.44
N CYS A 81 5.82 10.79 4.38
CA CYS A 81 4.73 10.60 5.33
C CYS A 81 3.37 10.69 4.64
N VAL A 82 3.18 11.68 3.75
CA VAL A 82 1.96 11.76 2.92
C VAL A 82 1.82 10.49 2.08
N ASN A 83 2.89 10.03 1.45
CA ASN A 83 2.90 8.81 0.64
C ASN A 83 2.47 7.57 1.45
N VAL A 84 3.00 7.41 2.66
CA VAL A 84 2.69 6.29 3.56
C VAL A 84 1.26 6.38 4.11
N TYR A 85 0.77 7.58 4.43
CA TYR A 85 -0.64 7.79 4.79
C TYR A 85 -1.58 7.43 3.64
N VAL A 86 -1.24 7.81 2.41
CA VAL A 86 -2.02 7.43 1.23
C VAL A 86 -1.99 5.93 1.00
N ALA A 87 -0.85 5.26 1.21
CA ALA A 87 -0.76 3.80 1.12
C ALA A 87 -1.70 3.11 2.12
N ALA A 88 -1.71 3.56 3.38
CA ALA A 88 -2.60 3.02 4.41
C ALA A 88 -4.08 3.29 4.09
N TRP A 89 -4.39 4.47 3.58
CA TRP A 89 -5.73 4.82 3.10
C TRP A 89 -6.20 3.90 1.96
N ILE A 90 -5.36 3.66 0.94
CA ILE A 90 -5.65 2.71 -0.15
C ILE A 90 -5.84 1.29 0.40
N LEU A 91 -4.96 0.85 1.30
CA LEU A 91 -5.06 -0.48 1.90
C LEU A 91 -6.38 -0.65 2.67
N ARG A 92 -6.83 0.38 3.39
CA ARG A 92 -8.14 0.37 4.05
C ARG A 92 -9.30 0.31 3.05
N GLN A 93 -9.23 1.09 1.98
CA GLN A 93 -10.26 1.10 0.92
C GLN A 93 -10.36 -0.27 0.24
N THR A 94 -9.23 -0.89 -0.06
CA THR A 94 -9.19 -2.23 -0.68
C THR A 94 -9.68 -3.30 0.29
N TYR A 95 -9.31 -3.23 1.57
CA TYR A 95 -9.85 -4.11 2.61
C TYR A 95 -11.38 -4.02 2.73
N GLN A 96 -11.94 -2.80 2.72
CA GLN A 96 -13.39 -2.60 2.74
C GLN A 96 -14.08 -3.22 1.51
N ARG A 97 -13.40 -3.30 0.37
CA ARG A 97 -13.93 -3.91 -0.86
C ARG A 97 -13.80 -5.44 -0.88
N THR A 98 -12.72 -5.98 -0.33
CA THR A 98 -12.39 -7.41 -0.44
C THR A 98 -12.74 -8.24 0.80
N GLY A 99 -12.94 -7.59 1.95
CA GLY A 99 -13.27 -8.22 3.23
C GLY A 99 -12.13 -9.03 3.87
N THR A 100 -10.95 -9.09 3.26
CA THR A 100 -9.80 -9.85 3.76
C THR A 100 -8.50 -9.09 3.52
N LEU A 101 -7.50 -9.29 4.38
CA LEU A 101 -6.19 -8.64 4.22
C LEU A 101 -5.46 -9.16 2.97
N TRP A 102 -5.57 -10.43 2.64
CA TRP A 102 -5.04 -10.99 1.39
C TRP A 102 -5.62 -10.30 0.18
N GLY A 103 -6.95 -10.16 0.13
CA GLY A 103 -7.62 -9.43 -0.94
C GLY A 103 -7.19 -7.97 -0.98
N ALA A 104 -7.04 -7.32 0.18
CA ALA A 104 -6.61 -5.93 0.28
C ALA A 104 -5.20 -5.74 -0.32
N ILE A 105 -4.26 -6.60 0.06
CA ILE A 105 -2.89 -6.59 -0.46
C ILE A 105 -2.88 -6.86 -1.96
N ALA A 106 -3.66 -7.84 -2.44
CA ALA A 106 -3.75 -8.14 -3.86
C ALA A 106 -4.29 -6.94 -4.67
N HIS A 107 -5.38 -6.33 -4.20
CA HIS A 107 -6.02 -5.19 -4.85
C HIS A 107 -5.26 -3.87 -4.67
N TYR A 108 -4.32 -3.78 -3.72
CA TYR A 108 -3.39 -2.65 -3.62
C TYR A 108 -2.60 -2.49 -4.92
N HIS A 109 -2.11 -3.61 -5.48
CA HIS A 109 -1.35 -3.62 -6.72
C HIS A 109 -2.23 -3.71 -7.97
N SER A 110 -3.20 -4.63 -7.99
CA SER A 110 -4.01 -4.87 -9.19
C SER A 110 -5.30 -5.64 -8.89
N ALA A 111 -6.42 -5.17 -9.43
CA ALA A 111 -7.69 -5.90 -9.42
C ALA A 111 -7.71 -7.11 -10.38
N THR A 112 -6.75 -7.23 -11.30
CA THR A 112 -6.59 -8.46 -12.11
C THR A 112 -6.11 -9.61 -11.22
N PRO A 113 -6.87 -10.73 -11.08
CA PRO A 113 -6.64 -11.75 -10.05
C PRO A 113 -5.22 -12.29 -10.01
N TRP A 114 -4.70 -12.80 -11.13
CA TRP A 114 -3.37 -13.41 -11.18
C TRP A 114 -2.21 -12.44 -10.87
N ARG A 115 -2.38 -11.14 -11.17
CA ARG A 115 -1.38 -10.11 -10.82
C ARG A 115 -1.44 -9.77 -9.34
N GLY A 116 -2.65 -9.57 -8.82
CA GLY A 116 -2.87 -9.27 -7.40
C GLY A 116 -2.42 -10.43 -6.51
N GLU A 117 -2.75 -11.67 -6.86
CA GLU A 117 -2.31 -12.86 -6.12
C GLU A 117 -0.79 -13.00 -6.09
N ALA A 118 -0.13 -12.85 -7.25
CA ALA A 118 1.33 -12.88 -7.32
C ALA A 118 1.97 -11.76 -6.48
N TYR A 119 1.35 -10.59 -6.44
CA TYR A 119 1.80 -9.48 -5.60
C TYR A 119 1.60 -9.78 -4.10
N ALA A 120 0.43 -10.28 -3.70
CA ALA A 120 0.15 -10.66 -2.32
C ALA A 120 1.13 -11.72 -1.81
N GLN A 121 1.46 -12.72 -2.64
CA GLN A 121 2.49 -13.72 -2.33
C GLN A 121 3.86 -13.08 -2.08
N LYS A 122 4.27 -12.09 -2.90
CA LYS A 122 5.54 -11.35 -2.68
C LYS A 122 5.54 -10.62 -1.35
N VAL A 123 4.44 -9.94 -1.02
CA VAL A 123 4.31 -9.20 0.25
C VAL A 123 4.38 -10.15 1.44
N VAL A 124 3.63 -11.25 1.43
CA VAL A 124 3.67 -12.26 2.51
C VAL A 124 5.05 -12.89 2.64
N THR A 125 5.70 -13.21 1.52
CA THR A 125 7.09 -13.71 1.51
C THR A 125 8.05 -12.69 2.14
N ALA A 126 7.90 -11.41 1.83
CA ALA A 126 8.69 -10.35 2.45
C ALA A 126 8.41 -10.27 3.96
N MET A 127 7.14 -10.35 4.38
CA MET A 127 6.76 -10.32 5.78
C MET A 127 7.39 -11.47 6.59
N HIS A 128 7.43 -12.68 6.03
CA HIS A 128 8.15 -13.80 6.65
C HIS A 128 9.67 -13.55 6.68
N ARG A 129 10.26 -13.12 5.56
CA ARG A 129 11.71 -12.86 5.45
C ARG A 129 12.21 -11.84 6.47
N TYR A 130 11.41 -10.81 6.73
CA TYR A 130 11.74 -9.75 7.70
C TYR A 130 11.22 -10.02 9.11
N GLY A 131 10.69 -11.23 9.38
CA GLY A 131 10.23 -11.63 10.72
C GLY A 131 9.01 -10.87 11.25
N LEU A 132 8.20 -10.28 10.36
CA LEU A 132 7.01 -9.50 10.72
C LEU A 132 5.84 -10.39 11.11
N ILE A 133 5.79 -11.62 10.61
CA ILE A 133 4.78 -12.63 10.92
C ILE A 133 5.43 -14.01 11.07
N LYS A 134 4.82 -14.86 11.89
CA LYS A 134 5.16 -16.29 12.01
C LYS A 134 4.18 -17.18 11.25
N ASP A 135 2.94 -16.72 11.09
CA ASP A 135 1.84 -17.42 10.44
C ASP A 135 1.05 -16.42 9.58
N ASP A 136 0.51 -16.89 8.45
CA ASP A 136 -0.22 -16.08 7.48
C ASP A 136 -1.72 -16.44 7.38
N SER A 137 -2.22 -17.31 8.27
CA SER A 137 -3.61 -17.79 8.26
C SER A 137 -4.62 -16.65 8.42
N ALA A 138 -4.27 -15.63 9.21
CA ALA A 138 -5.10 -14.45 9.43
C ALA A 138 -5.19 -13.50 8.22
N LEU A 139 -4.31 -13.65 7.21
CA LEU A 139 -4.35 -12.81 6.02
C LEU A 139 -5.37 -13.34 5.01
N LYS A 140 -5.44 -14.66 4.87
CA LYS A 140 -6.26 -15.33 3.86
C LYS A 140 -7.72 -15.39 4.30
N PRO A 141 -8.67 -15.53 3.35
CA PRO A 141 -10.03 -15.91 3.72
C PRO A 141 -9.95 -17.20 4.54
N GLN A 142 -10.59 -17.21 5.72
CA GLN A 142 -10.77 -18.47 6.44
C GLN A 142 -11.49 -19.41 5.48
N LYS A 143 -10.87 -20.56 5.15
CA LYS A 143 -11.61 -21.63 4.48
C LYS A 143 -12.81 -21.88 5.38
N LEU A 144 -14.02 -21.56 4.92
CA LEU A 144 -15.24 -22.08 5.54
C LEU A 144 -14.97 -23.57 5.66
N ALA A 145 -14.86 -24.06 6.90
CA ALA A 145 -14.81 -25.49 7.14
C ALA A 145 -16.07 -26.03 6.48
N GLN A 146 -15.88 -26.70 5.34
CA GLN A 146 -16.96 -27.44 4.69
C GLN A 146 -17.34 -28.51 5.71
N ARG A 147 -18.44 -28.25 6.42
CA ARG A 147 -19.17 -29.23 7.20
C ARG A 147 -20.16 -29.93 6.29
#